data_AF-A0A550CE64-F1
#
_entry.id   AF-A0A550CE64-F1
#
_cell.length_a   1.000
_cell.length_b   1.000
_cell.length_c   1.000
_cell.angle_alpha   90.00
_cell.angle_beta   90.00
_cell.angle_gamma   90.00
#
_symmetry.space_group_name_H-M   'P 1'
#
loop_
_entity.id
_entity.type
_entity.pdbx_description
1 polymer ?
#
loop_
_entity_poly.entity_id
_entity_poly.type
_entity_poly.pdbx_seq_one_letter_code
_entity_poly.pdbx_strand_id
1 'polypeptide(L)'
;MSFAPTEAHVRALFAEMKMFDAMDPDVHWVLTNEEGTCVPGVAMQGAFNSFAEVMDKVIKPLGPRLTGVPKIDVTHVHIAGMTAIVEMKGTATQKNGDPYNNRYCWVLTFSPDTGKIVRVFEYLDSALLRDVVQNNKVEGE
;
A
#
# COMPACT_ATOMS: atom_id res chain seq x y z
N MET A 1 20.30 19.30 9.27
CA MET A 1 18.89 19.61 9.58
C MET A 1 18.19 18.29 9.84
N SER A 2 17.38 18.17 10.89
CA SER A 2 16.54 16.98 11.09
C SER A 2 15.44 16.93 10.03
N PHE A 3 15.15 15.76 9.49
CA PHE A 3 14.06 15.60 8.53
C PHE A 3 12.71 15.91 9.19
N ALA A 4 11.77 16.44 8.41
CA ALA A 4 10.36 16.53 8.80
C ALA A 4 9.49 16.41 7.54
N PRO A 5 8.49 15.51 7.51
CA PRO A 5 7.65 15.35 6.33
C PRO A 5 6.77 16.59 6.15
N THR A 6 6.55 16.98 4.89
CA THR A 6 5.58 18.01 4.52
C THR A 6 4.55 17.40 3.57
N GLU A 7 3.37 18.02 3.46
CA GLU A 7 2.37 17.57 2.49
C GLU A 7 2.93 17.55 1.07
N ALA A 8 3.68 18.59 0.66
CA ALA A 8 4.30 18.65 -0.67
C ALA A 8 5.29 17.50 -0.90
N HIS A 9 6.13 17.20 0.10
CA HIS A 9 7.04 16.07 0.05
C HIS A 9 6.30 14.74 -0.13
N VAL A 10 5.27 14.49 0.69
CA VAL A 10 4.50 13.25 0.63
C VAL A 10 3.77 13.13 -0.71
N ARG A 11 3.12 14.19 -1.19
CA ARG A 11 2.46 14.18 -2.51
C ARG A 11 3.44 13.87 -3.64
N ALA A 12 4.65 14.42 -3.59
CA ALA A 12 5.69 14.12 -4.58
C ALA A 12 6.09 12.64 -4.59
N LEU A 13 6.20 12.00 -3.42
CA LEU A 13 6.51 10.55 -3.34
C LEU A 13 5.51 9.71 -4.14
N PHE A 14 4.21 9.99 -4.02
CA PHE A 14 3.17 9.23 -4.72
C PHE A 14 3.05 9.63 -6.20
N ALA A 15 3.14 10.92 -6.52
CA ALA A 15 3.03 11.40 -7.90
C ALA A 15 4.17 10.88 -8.79
N GLU A 16 5.36 10.74 -8.23
CA GLU A 16 6.55 10.23 -8.92
C GLU A 16 6.72 8.72 -8.81
N MET A 17 5.77 8.01 -8.17
CA MET A 17 5.85 6.58 -7.88
C MET A 17 7.11 6.18 -7.07
N LYS A 18 7.64 7.11 -6.27
CA LYS A 18 8.83 6.96 -5.42
C LYS A 18 8.52 6.57 -3.98
N MET A 19 7.26 6.33 -3.65
CA MET A 19 6.85 5.90 -2.32
C MET A 19 7.55 4.61 -1.88
N PHE A 20 7.85 3.69 -2.80
CA PHE A 20 8.62 2.47 -2.50
C PHE A 20 10.10 2.75 -2.25
N ASP A 21 10.71 3.68 -3.00
CA ASP A 21 12.10 4.10 -2.76
C ASP A 21 12.26 4.80 -1.40
N ALA A 22 11.19 5.41 -0.89
CA ALA A 22 11.16 6.06 0.42
C ALA A 22 10.99 5.08 1.60
N MET A 23 10.70 3.79 1.36
CA MET A 23 10.58 2.80 2.41
C MET A 23 11.95 2.43 2.99
N ASP A 24 11.97 2.21 4.30
CA ASP A 24 13.07 1.52 4.95
C ASP A 24 13.03 0.02 4.56
N PRO A 25 14.16 -0.65 4.30
CA PRO A 25 14.18 -2.08 4.03
C PRO A 25 13.48 -2.91 5.14
N ASP A 26 13.60 -2.47 6.39
CA ASP A 26 13.04 -3.12 7.58
C ASP A 26 11.70 -2.47 8.01
N VAL A 27 10.99 -1.83 7.07
CA VAL A 27 9.69 -1.20 7.34
C VAL A 27 8.72 -2.21 7.97
N HIS A 28 8.07 -1.78 9.04
CA HIS A 28 6.97 -2.53 9.62
C HIS A 28 5.64 -2.14 8.95
N TRP A 29 5.07 -3.04 8.16
CA TRP A 29 3.86 -2.79 7.38
C TRP A 29 2.72 -3.65 7.87
N VAL A 30 1.60 -3.02 8.23
CA VAL A 30 0.39 -3.69 8.70
C VAL A 30 -0.73 -3.45 7.72
N LEU A 31 -1.19 -4.51 7.06
CA LEU A 31 -2.36 -4.58 6.19
C LEU A 31 -3.37 -5.56 6.81
N THR A 32 -3.75 -5.28 8.05
CA THR A 32 -4.64 -6.09 8.89
C THR A 32 -5.00 -5.27 10.13
N ASN A 33 -5.54 -5.87 11.19
CA ASN A 33 -5.70 -5.17 12.47
C ASN A 33 -4.36 -5.01 13.22
N GLU A 34 -4.36 -4.21 14.28
CA GLU A 34 -3.13 -3.89 15.03
C GLU A 34 -2.46 -5.12 15.68
N GLU A 35 -3.23 -6.19 15.90
CA GLU A 35 -2.76 -7.46 16.48
C GLU A 35 -2.17 -8.43 15.43
N GLY A 36 -2.16 -8.05 14.15
CA GLY A 36 -1.71 -8.94 13.06
C GLY A 36 -2.72 -10.03 12.69
N THR A 37 -3.95 -9.95 13.18
CA THR A 37 -4.99 -10.98 12.97
C THR A 37 -5.61 -10.87 11.58
N CYS A 38 -5.22 -11.78 10.70
CA CYS A 38 -5.77 -11.93 9.36
C CYS A 38 -7.23 -12.43 9.37
N VAL A 39 -8.07 -11.86 8.51
CA VAL A 39 -9.43 -12.36 8.26
C VAL A 39 -9.39 -13.67 7.47
N PRO A 40 -9.95 -14.80 7.95
CA PRO A 40 -9.95 -16.06 7.21
C PRO A 40 -10.52 -15.93 5.79
N GLY A 41 -9.82 -16.48 4.79
CA GLY A 41 -10.25 -16.44 3.39
C GLY A 41 -9.99 -15.13 2.66
N VAL A 42 -9.40 -14.11 3.31
CA VAL A 42 -8.91 -12.90 2.66
C VAL A 42 -7.41 -13.04 2.43
N ALA A 43 -6.97 -12.92 1.17
CA ALA A 43 -5.55 -12.98 0.80
C ALA A 43 -4.90 -11.58 0.85
N MET A 44 -3.58 -11.52 0.75
CA MET A 44 -2.80 -10.28 0.67
C MET A 44 -3.06 -9.33 1.85
N GLN A 45 -3.01 -9.87 3.07
CA GLN A 45 -3.15 -9.17 4.35
C GLN A 45 -2.13 -9.72 5.34
N GLY A 46 -1.83 -8.95 6.39
CA GLY A 46 -0.93 -9.37 7.46
C GLY A 46 -0.07 -8.26 8.03
N ALA A 47 0.75 -8.61 9.01
CA ALA A 47 1.84 -7.78 9.50
C ALA A 47 3.16 -8.29 8.94
N PHE A 48 3.93 -7.40 8.34
CA PHE A 48 5.19 -7.68 7.65
C PHE A 48 6.31 -6.86 8.29
N ASN A 49 7.50 -7.43 8.38
CA ASN A 49 8.66 -6.80 9.03
C ASN A 49 9.76 -6.41 8.05
N SER A 50 9.46 -6.41 6.75
CA SER A 50 10.36 -5.86 5.73
C SER A 50 9.58 -5.48 4.48
N PHE A 51 10.15 -4.57 3.69
CA PHE A 51 9.59 -4.22 2.38
C PHE A 51 9.60 -5.42 1.41
N ALA A 52 10.60 -6.29 1.52
CA ALA A 52 10.69 -7.51 0.71
C ALA A 52 9.49 -8.45 0.96
N GLU A 53 9.07 -8.63 2.21
CA GLU A 53 7.90 -9.45 2.55
C GLU A 53 6.61 -8.87 1.95
N VAL A 54 6.43 -7.54 1.98
CA VAL A 54 5.28 -6.86 1.36
C VAL A 54 5.27 -7.09 -0.15
N MET A 55 6.43 -6.96 -0.80
CA MET A 55 6.57 -7.21 -2.23
C MET A 55 6.19 -8.64 -2.59
N ASP A 56 6.64 -9.63 -1.81
CA ASP A 56 6.41 -11.05 -2.09
C ASP A 56 4.98 -11.50 -1.77
N LYS A 57 4.39 -11.01 -0.68
CA LYS A 57 3.09 -11.51 -0.17
C LYS A 57 1.89 -10.68 -0.61
N VAL A 58 2.10 -9.44 -1.08
CA VAL A 58 1.02 -8.51 -1.44
C VAL A 58 1.17 -8.02 -2.88
N ILE A 59 2.29 -7.39 -3.24
CA ILE A 59 2.43 -6.69 -4.53
C ILE A 59 2.58 -7.67 -5.70
N LYS A 60 3.49 -8.65 -5.60
CA LYS A 60 3.72 -9.65 -6.65
C LYS A 60 2.49 -10.53 -6.91
N PRO A 61 1.71 -10.98 -5.91
CA PRO A 61 0.47 -11.72 -6.15
C PRO A 61 -0.64 -10.90 -6.82
N LEU A 62 -0.71 -9.58 -6.55
CA LEU A 62 -1.71 -8.69 -7.16
C LEU A 62 -1.38 -8.37 -8.62
N GLY A 63 -0.10 -8.13 -8.93
CA GLY A 63 0.36 -7.64 -10.24
C GLY A 63 -0.17 -8.43 -11.45
N PRO A 64 0.01 -9.76 -11.51
CA PRO A 64 -0.46 -10.60 -12.63
C PRO A 64 -1.97 -10.60 -12.83
N ARG A 65 -2.74 -10.25 -11.79
CA ARG A 65 -4.20 -10.14 -11.84
C ARG A 65 -4.66 -8.85 -12.50
N LEU A 66 -3.80 -7.85 -12.64
CA LEU A 66 -4.15 -6.56 -13.24
C LEU A 66 -3.54 -6.39 -14.64
N THR A 67 -4.15 -5.57 -15.48
CA THR A 67 -3.61 -5.24 -16.81
C THR A 67 -2.41 -4.30 -16.74
N GLY A 68 -2.15 -3.71 -15.58
CA GLY A 68 -1.00 -2.85 -15.31
C GLY A 68 -0.96 -2.40 -13.84
N VAL A 69 0.06 -1.62 -13.49
CA VAL A 69 0.18 -1.02 -12.16
C VAL A 69 -1.00 -0.07 -11.91
N PRO A 70 -1.70 -0.17 -10.76
CA PRO A 70 -2.77 0.77 -10.42
C PRO A 70 -2.29 2.22 -10.50
N LYS A 71 -3.06 3.06 -11.18
CA LYS A 71 -2.90 4.51 -11.10
C LYS A 71 -3.33 4.95 -9.71
N ILE A 72 -2.43 5.60 -8.99
CA ILE A 72 -2.69 6.16 -7.67
C ILE A 72 -3.05 7.65 -7.80
N ASP A 73 -4.18 8.03 -7.20
CA ASP A 73 -4.65 9.40 -7.08
C ASP A 73 -4.74 9.79 -5.61
N VAL A 74 -3.87 10.70 -5.16
CA VAL A 74 -3.82 11.16 -3.77
C VAL A 74 -4.87 12.23 -3.53
N THR A 75 -5.88 11.89 -2.73
CA THR A 75 -7.01 12.77 -2.44
C THR A 75 -6.74 13.69 -1.26
N HIS A 76 -6.25 13.15 -0.15
CA HIS A 76 -5.93 13.93 1.05
C HIS A 76 -4.59 13.53 1.62
N VAL A 77 -3.91 14.51 2.22
CA VAL A 77 -2.69 14.32 2.99
C VAL A 77 -2.81 15.14 4.27
N HIS A 78 -2.60 14.51 5.41
CA HIS A 78 -2.50 15.18 6.71
C HIS A 78 -1.16 14.86 7.34
N ILE A 79 -0.49 15.87 7.90
CA ILE A 79 0.79 15.70 8.59
C ILE A 79 0.58 15.96 10.08
N ALA A 80 1.04 15.03 10.92
CA ALA A 80 1.08 15.14 12.36
C ALA A 80 2.47 14.72 12.86
N GLY A 81 3.37 15.69 13.04
CA GLY A 81 4.77 15.42 13.38
C GLY A 81 5.48 14.61 12.30
N MET A 82 5.99 13.42 12.67
CA MET A 82 6.63 12.48 11.73
C MET A 82 5.63 11.52 11.06
N THR A 83 4.34 11.71 11.28
CA THR A 83 3.30 10.85 10.69
C THR A 83 2.61 11.58 9.54
N ALA A 84 2.43 10.88 8.42
CA ALA A 84 1.57 11.32 7.32
C ALA A 84 0.39 10.36 7.17
N ILE A 85 -0.83 10.90 7.05
CA ILE A 85 -2.04 10.15 6.73
C ILE A 85 -2.40 10.48 5.29
N VAL A 86 -2.47 9.47 4.42
CA VAL A 86 -2.61 9.63 2.98
C VAL A 86 -3.82 8.86 2.49
N GLU A 87 -4.86 9.57 2.05
CA GLU A 87 -6.03 8.96 1.43
C GLU A 87 -5.88 8.94 -0.09
N MET A 88 -6.12 7.78 -0.70
CA MET A 88 -5.85 7.56 -2.12
C MET A 88 -6.92 6.73 -2.81
N LYS A 89 -6.98 6.86 -4.13
CA LYS A 89 -7.73 5.98 -5.03
C LYS A 89 -6.74 5.23 -5.90
N GLY A 90 -6.85 3.90 -5.96
CA GLY A 90 -6.12 3.09 -6.94
C GLY A 90 -7.06 2.58 -8.01
N THR A 91 -6.76 2.89 -9.27
CA THR A 91 -7.59 2.47 -10.40
C THR A 91 -6.77 1.65 -11.40
N ALA A 92 -7.28 0.47 -11.77
CA ALA A 92 -6.75 -0.38 -12.84
C ALA A 92 -7.89 -1.18 -13.49
N THR A 93 -7.54 -2.04 -14.44
CA THR A 93 -8.43 -3.06 -14.98
C THR A 93 -7.90 -4.44 -14.59
N GLN A 94 -8.80 -5.32 -14.18
CA GLN A 94 -8.52 -6.72 -13.91
C GLN A 94 -8.34 -7.49 -15.22
N LYS A 95 -7.64 -8.64 -15.21
CA LYS A 95 -7.45 -9.47 -16.41
C LYS A 95 -8.77 -10.03 -16.96
N ASN A 96 -9.76 -10.23 -16.10
CA ASN A 96 -11.11 -10.62 -16.50
C ASN A 96 -11.97 -9.47 -17.10
N GLY A 97 -11.44 -8.25 -17.16
CA GLY A 97 -12.12 -7.07 -17.71
C GLY A 97 -12.82 -6.18 -16.67
N ASP A 98 -12.99 -6.65 -15.43
CA ASP A 98 -13.64 -5.87 -14.37
C ASP A 98 -12.77 -4.70 -13.91
N PRO A 99 -13.36 -3.62 -13.37
CA PRO A 99 -12.58 -2.54 -12.79
C PRO A 99 -11.91 -2.97 -11.48
N TYR A 100 -10.70 -2.47 -11.24
CA TYR A 100 -10.06 -2.46 -9.93
C TYR A 100 -10.09 -1.02 -9.41
N ASN A 101 -11.01 -0.70 -8.50
CA ASN A 101 -11.25 0.66 -7.99
C ASN A 101 -11.08 0.73 -6.48
N ASN A 102 -9.90 0.40 -5.98
CA ASN A 102 -9.64 0.35 -4.55
C ASN A 102 -9.52 1.77 -3.93
N ARG A 103 -9.82 1.87 -2.65
CA ARG A 103 -9.69 3.08 -1.81
C ARG A 103 -8.72 2.74 -0.71
N TYR A 104 -7.73 3.60 -0.50
CA TYR A 104 -6.67 3.37 0.48
C TYR A 104 -6.62 4.51 1.49
N CYS A 105 -6.24 4.19 2.71
CA CYS A 105 -5.70 5.13 3.68
C CYS A 105 -4.41 4.55 4.24
N TRP A 106 -3.29 5.23 4.00
CA TRP A 106 -1.99 4.84 4.55
C TRP A 106 -1.58 5.80 5.65
N VAL A 107 -1.27 5.26 6.83
CA VAL A 107 -0.65 5.99 7.93
C VAL A 107 0.84 5.67 7.93
N LEU A 108 1.64 6.63 7.50
CA LEU A 108 3.08 6.50 7.32
C LEU A 108 3.80 7.12 8.52
N THR A 109 4.76 6.42 9.10
CA THR A 109 5.68 6.99 10.09
C THR A 109 7.07 7.11 9.50
N PHE A 110 7.65 8.31 9.56
CA PHE A 110 8.97 8.60 9.04
C PHE A 110 10.04 8.60 10.15
N SER A 111 11.24 8.14 9.81
CA SER A 111 12.41 8.29 10.68
C SER A 111 12.91 9.74 10.66
N PRO A 112 13.11 10.39 11.82
CA PRO A 112 13.66 11.74 11.88
C PRO A 112 15.11 11.82 11.39
N ASP A 113 15.85 10.72 11.46
CA ASP A 113 17.28 10.66 11.15
C ASP A 113 17.52 10.39 9.66
N THR A 114 16.78 9.44 9.08
CA THR A 114 16.97 9.00 7.69
C THR A 114 15.96 9.60 6.72
N GLY A 115 14.83 10.09 7.21
CA GLY A 115 13.69 10.51 6.38
C GLY A 115 12.99 9.36 5.65
N LYS A 116 13.32 8.10 5.95
CA LYS A 116 12.66 6.92 5.39
C LYS A 116 11.36 6.61 6.11
N ILE A 117 10.42 5.97 5.42
CA ILE A 117 9.19 5.43 5.99
C ILE A 117 9.54 4.13 6.72
N VAL A 118 9.41 4.12 8.04
CA VAL A 118 9.76 2.98 8.91
C VAL A 118 8.53 2.19 9.37
N ARG A 119 7.33 2.75 9.25
CA ARG A 119 6.08 2.05 9.51
C ARG A 119 4.98 2.47 8.53
N VAL A 120 4.18 1.51 8.10
CA VAL A 120 2.95 1.73 7.33
C VAL A 120 1.80 1.00 8.02
N PHE A 121 0.72 1.72 8.29
CA PHE A 121 -0.58 1.13 8.58
C PHE A 121 -1.50 1.36 7.40
N GLU A 122 -1.91 0.30 6.73
CA GLU A 122 -2.68 0.36 5.49
C GLU A 122 -4.12 -0.12 5.71
N TYR A 123 -5.07 0.75 5.34
CA TYR A 123 -6.47 0.40 5.18
C TYR A 123 -6.82 0.40 3.70
N LEU A 124 -7.59 -0.60 3.27
CA LEU A 124 -8.11 -0.70 1.91
C LEU A 124 -9.45 -1.45 1.85
N ASP A 125 -10.06 -1.47 0.67
CA ASP A 125 -11.22 -2.33 0.39
C ASP A 125 -10.76 -3.81 0.25
N SER A 126 -10.80 -4.52 1.37
CA SER A 126 -10.41 -5.93 1.44
C SER A 126 -11.43 -6.87 0.79
N ALA A 127 -12.69 -6.43 0.65
CA ALA A 127 -13.70 -7.17 -0.09
C ALA A 127 -13.34 -7.17 -1.59
N LEU A 128 -12.94 -6.01 -2.14
CA LEU A 128 -12.45 -5.94 -3.50
C LEU A 128 -11.20 -6.82 -3.71
N LEU A 129 -10.23 -6.81 -2.80
CA LEU A 129 -9.06 -7.70 -2.93
C LEU A 129 -9.43 -9.18 -2.91
N ARG A 130 -10.35 -9.59 -2.03
CA ARG A 130 -10.86 -10.96 -1.99
C ARG A 130 -11.52 -11.34 -3.32
N ASP A 131 -12.36 -10.47 -3.86
CA ASP A 131 -13.09 -10.72 -5.10
C ASP A 131 -12.13 -10.80 -6.30
N VAL A 132 -11.07 -9.99 -6.35
CA VAL A 132 -9.99 -10.09 -7.34
C VAL A 132 -9.31 -11.46 -7.28
N VAL A 133 -8.99 -11.96 -6.08
CA VAL A 133 -8.33 -13.27 -5.96
C VAL A 133 -9.27 -14.41 -6.36
N GLN A 134 -10.56 -14.31 -6.04
CA GLN A 134 -11.53 -15.38 -6.31
C GLN A 134 -11.98 -15.44 -7.78
N ASN A 135 -12.17 -14.29 -8.43
CA ASN A 135 -12.87 -14.21 -9.71
C ASN A 135 -11.96 -13.83 -10.90
N ASN A 136 -10.73 -13.41 -10.63
CA ASN A 136 -9.79 -12.95 -11.64
C ASN A 136 -8.53 -13.81 -11.60
N LYS A 137 -8.67 -15.00 -12.18
CA LYS A 137 -7.66 -16.06 -12.22
C LYS A 137 -6.42 -15.61 -13.02
N VAL A 138 -5.25 -15.98 -12.54
CA VAL A 138 -4.00 -15.86 -13.29
C VAL A 138 -3.88 -17.07 -14.22
N GLU A 139 -3.41 -16.90 -15.45
CA GLU A 139 -3.13 -18.05 -16.33
C GLU A 139 -2.17 -19.03 -15.63
N GLY A 140 -2.62 -20.27 -15.42
CA GLY A 140 -1.86 -21.31 -14.74
C GLY A 140 -2.29 -21.63 -13.29
N GLU A 141 -3.32 -20.98 -12.76
CA GLU A 141 -4.03 -21.33 -11.51
C GLU A 141 -5.26 -22.23 -11.71
#